data_AF-A0A482VT46-F1
#
_entry.id   AF-A0A482VT46-F1
#
_cell.length_a   1.000
_cell.length_b   1.000
_cell.length_c   1.000
_cell.angle_alpha   90.00
_cell.angle_beta   90.00
_cell.angle_gamma   90.00
#
_symmetry.space_group_name_H-M   'P 1'
#
loop_
_entity.id
_entity.type
_entity.pdbx_description
1 polymer ?
#
loop_
_entity_poly.entity_id
_entity_poly.type
_entity_poly.pdbx_seq_one_letter_code
_entity_poly.pdbx_strand_id
1 'polypeptide(L)' 'MHERPSLRNRPSATTASNYWDWRYKMSRLSQFYTVEVGDTKFTILKRYQNLKPIGSGAQGIVW' A
#
# COMPACT_ATOMS: atom_id res chain seq x y z
N MET A 1 -4.09 -5.02 -14.95
CA MET A 1 -2.80 -5.75 -14.98
C MET A 1 -2.16 -5.60 -13.60
N HIS A 2 -2.09 -6.67 -12.80
CA HIS A 2 -1.46 -6.64 -11.48
C HIS A 2 0.04 -6.92 -11.65
N GLU A 3 0.90 -5.95 -11.38
CA GLU A 3 2.36 -6.12 -11.48
C GLU A 3 2.83 -7.15 -10.45
N ARG A 4 3.54 -8.20 -10.92
CA ARG A 4 4.13 -9.21 -10.03
C ARG A 4 5.26 -8.56 -9.24
N PRO A 5 5.38 -8.82 -7.92
CA PRO A 5 6.50 -8.28 -7.13
C PRO A 5 7.83 -8.73 -7.72
N SER A 6 8.75 -7.78 -7.91
CA SER A 6 10.12 -8.04 -8.38
C SER A 6 10.82 -9.09 -7.51
N LEU A 7 11.48 -10.05 -8.17
CA LEU A 7 12.27 -11.11 -7.51
C LEU A 7 13.40 -10.56 -6.62
N ARG A 8 13.84 -9.32 -6.86
CA ARG A 8 14.91 -8.66 -6.12
C ARG A 8 14.58 -8.45 -4.63
N ASN A 9 13.30 -8.34 -4.26
CA ASN A 9 12.85 -8.09 -2.89
C ASN A 9 12.25 -9.32 -2.19
N ARG A 10 12.47 -10.53 -2.74
CA ARG A 10 11.98 -11.78 -2.15
C ARG A 10 12.95 -12.23 -1.04
N PRO A 11 12.46 -12.61 0.16
CA PRO A 11 13.32 -13.16 1.20
C PRO A 11 13.95 -14.47 0.71
N SER A 12 15.22 -14.69 1.06
CA SER A 12 15.86 -16.01 0.90
C SER A 12 15.07 -17.02 1.73
N ALA A 13 14.49 -18.02 1.07
CA ALA A 13 13.63 -19.01 1.72
C ALA A 13 14.45 -19.97 2.58
N THR A 14 14.85 -19.54 3.77
CA THR A 14 15.50 -20.40 4.77
C THR A 14 14.50 -21.30 5.49
N THR A 15 13.22 -20.89 5.56
CA THR A 15 12.11 -21.67 6.12
C THR A 15 10.82 -21.37 5.36
N ALA A 16 9.98 -22.38 5.13
CA ALA A 16 8.67 -22.23 4.48
C ALA A 16 7.76 -21.19 5.16
N SER A 17 7.84 -21.07 6.49
CA SER A 17 7.12 -20.06 7.27
C SER A 17 7.38 -18.62 6.78
N ASN A 18 8.66 -18.26 6.58
CA ASN A 18 9.06 -16.93 6.13
C ASN A 18 8.52 -16.58 4.74
N TYR A 19 8.34 -17.60 3.88
CA TYR A 19 7.77 -17.41 2.55
C TYR A 19 6.27 -17.10 2.59
N TRP A 20 5.51 -17.83 3.41
CA TRP A 20 4.07 -17.61 3.57
C TRP A 20 3.76 -16.27 4.23
N ASP A 21 4.51 -15.90 5.26
CA ASP A 21 4.39 -14.58 5.89
C ASP A 21 4.64 -13.44 4.88
N TRP A 22 5.73 -13.53 4.11
CA TRP A 22 6.02 -12.54 3.06
C TRP A 22 4.90 -12.45 2.02
N ARG A 23 4.38 -13.60 1.57
CA ARG A 23 3.33 -13.65 0.55
C ARG A 23 2.03 -13.04 1.06
N TYR A 24 1.69 -13.28 2.33
CA TYR A 24 0.53 -12.68 2.99
C TYR A 24 0.71 -11.17 3.14
N LYS A 25 1.87 -10.73 3.64
CA LYS A 25 2.20 -9.30 3.79
C LYS A 25 2.11 -8.55 2.46
N MET A 26 2.69 -9.11 1.40
CA MET A 26 2.62 -8.52 0.06
C MET A 26 1.19 -8.50 -0.50
N SER A 27 0.39 -9.54 -0.23
CA SER A 27 -1.02 -9.58 -0.63
C SER A 27 -1.87 -8.53 0.07
N ARG A 28 -1.53 -8.16 1.30
CA ARG A 28 -2.21 -7.06 2.01
C ARG A 28 -1.79 -5.71 1.46
N LEU A 29 -0.49 -5.50 1.25
CA LEU A 29 0.04 -4.24 0.72
C LEU A 29 -0.46 -3.95 -0.70
N SER A 30 -0.68 -4.97 -1.52
CA SER A 30 -1.20 -4.79 -2.88
C SER A 30 -2.61 -4.22 -2.95
N GLN A 31 -3.36 -4.19 -1.84
CA GLN A 31 -4.69 -3.58 -1.75
C GLN A 31 -4.66 -2.07 -1.57
N PHE A 32 -3.47 -1.49 -1.32
CA PHE A 32 -3.29 -0.07 -1.07
C PHE A 32 -2.54 0.63 -2.19
N TYR A 33 -2.71 1.94 -2.28
CA TYR A 33 -1.91 2.84 -3.10
C TYR A 33 -1.56 4.09 -2.28
N THR A 34 -0.50 4.78 -2.68
CA THR A 34 -0.03 5.99 -1.99
C THR A 34 -0.41 7.23 -2.79
N VAL A 35 -0.94 8.23 -2.11
CA VAL A 35 -1.20 9.57 -2.67
C VAL A 35 -0.39 10.58 -1.87
N GLU A 36 0.32 11.46 -2.57
CA GLU A 36 1.11 12.54 -1.98
C GLU A 36 0.37 13.86 -2.14
N VAL A 37 0.26 14.62 -1.04
CA VAL A 37 -0.63 15.79 -0.92
C VAL A 37 0.09 16.81 -0.05
N GLY A 38 0.68 17.82 -0.69
CA GLY A 38 1.70 18.64 -0.04
C GLY A 38 2.82 17.75 0.49
N ASP A 39 3.16 17.90 1.77
CA ASP A 39 4.20 17.11 2.44
C ASP A 39 3.67 15.82 3.12
N THR A 40 2.38 15.50 2.94
CA THR A 40 1.75 14.34 3.58
C THR A 40 1.54 13.19 2.60
N LYS A 41 1.82 11.96 3.04
CA LYS A 41 1.57 10.73 2.27
C LYS A 41 0.41 9.94 2.86
N PHE A 42 -0.59 9.65 2.03
CA PHE A 42 -1.76 8.85 2.41
C PHE A 42 -1.63 7.43 1.85
N THR A 43 -1.87 6.44 2.69
CA THR A 43 -2.02 5.04 2.26
C THR A 43 -3.49 4.71 2.18
N ILE A 44 -4.01 4.55 0.96
CA ILE A 44 -5.44 4.47 0.67
C ILE A 44 -5.77 3.11 0.08
N LEU A 45 -6.92 2.52 0.43
CA LEU A 45 -7.39 1.28 -0.18
C LEU A 45 -7.82 1.54 -1.62
N LYS A 46 -7.38 0.69 -2.56
CA LYS A 46 -7.64 0.80 -4.01
C LYS A 46 -9.11 0.85 -4.42
N ARG A 47 -10.04 0.51 -3.51
CA ARG A 47 -11.49 0.65 -3.72
C ARG A 47 -11.97 2.10 -3.64
N TYR A 48 -11.24 2.97 -2.94
CA TYR A 48 -11.53 4.40 -2.91
C TYR A 48 -10.81 5.06 -4.08
N GLN A 49 -11.55 5.36 -5.13
CA GLN A 49 -11.05 5.95 -6.38
C GLN A 49 -11.71 7.31 -6.61
N ASN A 50 -11.07 8.18 -7.40
CA ASN A 50 -11.57 9.51 -7.73
C ASN A 50 -11.81 10.41 -6.50
N LEU A 51 -10.99 10.22 -5.46
CA LEU A 51 -11.02 11.05 -4.26
C LEU A 51 -10.75 12.51 -4.62
N LYS A 52 -11.58 13.42 -4.11
CA LYS A 52 -11.46 14.86 -4.35
C LYS A 52 -11.31 15.53 -3.00
N PRO A 53 -10.19 16.21 -2.72
CA PRO A 53 -10.02 16.84 -1.42
C PRO A 53 -11.16 17.84 -1.17
N ILE A 54 -11.88 17.65 -0.06
CA ILE A 54 -13.03 18.48 0.32
C ILE A 54 -12.59 19.53 1.35
N GLY A 55 -11.56 19.24 2.14
CA GLY A 55 -11.00 20.22 3.07
C GLY A 55 -9.85 19.67 3.91
N SER A 56 -9.15 20.57 4.60
CA SER A 56 -8.06 20.28 5.54
C SER A 56 -8.29 21.01 6.86
N GLY A 57 -8.05 20.35 7.98
CA GLY A 57 -8.15 20.93 9.32
C GLY A 57 -7.06 20.41 10.25
N ALA A 58 -7.06 20.86 11.51
CA ALA A 58 -6.02 20.53 12.49
C ALA A 58 -5.84 19.02 12.76
N GLN A 59 -6.89 18.22 12.54
CA GLN A 59 -6.87 16.77 12.75
C GLN A 59 -6.55 15.96 11.48
N GLY A 60 -6.56 16.59 10.30
CA GLY A 60 -6.24 15.90 9.05
C GLY A 60 -6.92 16.47 7.80
N ILE A 61 -6.77 15.73 6.71
CA ILE A 61 -7.33 16.02 5.38
C ILE A 61 -8.52 15.10 5.11
N VAL A 62 -9.58 15.66 4.53
CA VAL A 62 -10.81 14.95 4.14
C VAL A 62 -10.94 14.94 2.62
N TRP A 63 -11.36 13.80 2.09
CA TRP A 63 -11.38 13.42 0.66
C TRP A 63 -12.78 13.04 0.16
#